data_AF-A0A9E1ZGL3-F1
#
_entry.id   AF-A0A9E1ZGL3-F1
#
_cell.length_a   1.000
_cell.length_b   1.000
_cell.length_c   1.000
_cell.angle_alpha   90.00
_cell.angle_beta   90.00
_cell.angle_gamma   90.00
#
_symmetry.space_group_name_H-M   'P 1'
#
loop_
_entity.id
_entity.type
_entity.pdbx_description
1 polymer ?
#
loop_
_entity_poly.entity_id
_entity_poly.type
_entity_poly.pdbx_seq_one_letter_code
_entity_poly.pdbx_strand_id
1 'polypeptide(L)' 'MEGLTKRDPQYVEALQLLGDNYTKRDRFHDGLTVDEHLSQLLPEDSMVYYNLACSYSLT' A
#
# COMPACT_ATOMS: atom_id res chain seq x y z
N MET A 1 -9.15 1.01 9.10
CA MET A 1 -9.11 1.05 7.62
C MET A 1 -9.14 -0.33 6.99
N GLU A 2 -8.54 -1.36 7.58
CA GLU A 2 -8.61 -2.74 7.07
C GLU A 2 -10.03 -3.23 6.72
N GLY A 3 -11.06 -2.93 7.54
CA GLY A 3 -12.44 -3.31 7.23
C GLY A 3 -13.03 -2.57 6.01
N LEU A 4 -12.56 -1.36 5.73
CA LEU A 4 -13.01 -0.55 4.61
C LEU A 4 -12.35 -1.03 3.31
N THR A 5 -11.03 -1.23 3.33
CA THR A 5 -10.27 -1.75 2.18
C THR A 5 -10.62 -3.19 1.82
N LYS A 6 -11.09 -4.00 2.79
CA LYS A 6 -11.66 -5.33 2.49
C LYS A 6 -13.00 -5.26 1.78
N ARG A 7 -13.84 -4.28 2.12
CA ARG A 7 -15.16 -4.09 1.51
C ARG A 7 -15.05 -3.44 0.13
N ASP A 8 -14.10 -2.53 -0.03
CA ASP A 8 -13.77 -1.88 -1.29
C ASP A 8 -12.25 -1.95 -1.53
N PRO A 9 -11.78 -3.00 -2.21
CA PRO A 9 -10.36 -3.16 -2.52
C PRO A 9 -9.82 -2.09 -3.47
N GLN A 10 -10.67 -1.31 -4.15
CA GLN A 10 -10.24 -0.30 -5.10
C GLN A 10 -10.23 1.11 -4.49
N TYR A 11 -10.52 1.24 -3.20
CA TYR A 11 -10.50 2.53 -2.51
C TYR A 11 -9.05 2.98 -2.24
N VAL A 12 -8.45 3.61 -3.25
CA VAL A 12 -7.05 4.05 -3.30
C VAL A 12 -6.64 4.83 -2.06
N GLU A 13 -7.37 5.87 -1.66
CA GLU A 13 -6.98 6.72 -0.54
C GLU A 13 -6.97 5.94 0.79
N ALA A 14 -7.91 5.01 0.96
CA ALA A 14 -7.95 4.15 2.14
C ALA A 14 -6.80 3.14 2.15
N LEU A 15 -6.39 2.63 0.98
CA LEU A 15 -5.22 1.77 0.82
C LEU A 15 -3.93 2.53 1.15
N GLN A 16 -3.74 3.74 0.60
CA GLN A 16 -2.55 4.57 0.87
C GLN A 16 -2.39 4.83 2.38
N LEU A 17 -3.47 5.27 3.03
CA LEU A 17 -3.43 5.51 4.48
C LEU A 17 -3.22 4.22 5.29
N LEU A 18 -3.67 3.07 4.79
CA LEU A 18 -3.44 1.77 5.42
C LEU A 18 -1.97 1.35 5.32
N GLY A 19 -1.36 1.49 4.14
CA GLY A 19 0.07 1.24 3.91
C GLY A 19 0.95 2.09 4.83
N ASP A 20 0.70 3.41 4.87
CA ASP A 20 1.38 4.32 5.79
C ASP A 20 1.26 3.90 7.26
N ASN A 21 0.08 3.41 7.67
CA ASN A 21 -0.14 2.97 9.04
C ASN A 21 0.63 1.69 9.37
N TYR A 22 0.74 0.76 8.41
CA TYR A 22 1.54 -0.44 8.58
C TYR A 22 3.03 -0.12 8.70
N THR A 23 3.57 0.73 7.83
CA THR A 23 4.97 1.17 7.90
C THR A 23 5.29 1.85 9.23
N LYS A 24 4.41 2.72 9.74
CA LYS A 24 4.57 3.37 11.06
C LYS A 24 4.52 2.43 12.25
N ARG A 25 4.07 1.18 12.06
CA ARG A 25 3.94 0.16 13.10
C ARG A 25 4.91 -1.00 12.88
N ASP A 26 5.93 -0.81 12.05
CA ASP A 26 6.92 -1.82 11.66
C ASP A 26 6.30 -3.09 11.05
N ARG A 27 5.07 -2.99 10.50
CA ARG A 27 4.36 -4.07 9.82
C ARG A 27 4.70 -4.07 8.33
N PHE A 28 5.99 -4.18 8.00
CA PHE A 28 6.48 -3.93 6.63
C PHE A 28 5.91 -4.89 5.59
N HIS A 29 5.77 -6.18 5.90
CA HIS A 29 5.17 -7.14 4.96
C HIS A 29 3.71 -6.82 4.61
N ASP A 30 2.93 -6.34 5.59
CA ASP A 30 1.56 -5.92 5.33
C ASP A 30 1.51 -4.65 4.47
N GLY A 31 2.46 -3.73 4.69
CA GLY A 31 2.67 -2.54 3.85
C GLY A 31 3.02 -2.90 2.41
N LEU A 32 3.95 -3.84 2.21
CA LEU A 32 4.34 -4.34 0.89
C LEU A 32 3.15 -4.88 0.10
N THR A 33 2.28 -5.69 0.73
CA THR A 33 1.08 -6.20 0.05
C THR A 33 0.14 -5.08 -0.40
N VAL A 34 0.06 -3.98 0.36
CA VAL A 34 -0.76 -2.81 -0.02
C VAL A 34 -0.13 -2.09 -1.21
N ASP A 35 1.19 -1.87 -1.21
CA ASP A 35 1.88 -1.19 -2.31
C ASP A 35 1.87 -2.02 -3.60
N GLU A 36 2.00 -3.35 -3.52
CA GLU A 36 1.83 -4.23 -4.68
C GLU A 36 0.43 -4.08 -5.27
N HIS A 37 -0.60 -4.02 -4.42
CA HIS A 37 -1.98 -3.82 -4.87
C HIS A 37 -2.19 -2.43 -5.49
N LEU A 38 -1.65 -1.37 -4.88
CA LEU A 38 -1.73 -0.02 -5.43
C LEU A 38 -1.05 0.05 -6.81
N SER A 39 0.06 -0.68 -7.04
CA SER A 39 0.75 -0.68 -8.34
C SER A 39 -0.10 -1.28 -9.47
N GLN A 40 -1.00 -2.20 -9.13
CA GLN A 40 -1.95 -2.78 -10.09
C GLN A 40 -3.11 -1.83 -10.38
N LEU A 41 -3.56 -1.06 -9.39
CA LEU A 41 -4.67 -0.10 -9.54
C LEU A 41 -4.23 1.19 -10.26
N LEU A 42 -2.99 1.62 -10.05
CA LEU A 42 -2.44 2.87 -10.56
C LEU A 42 -1.14 2.63 -11.33
N PRO A 43 -1.19 1.91 -12.47
CA PRO A 43 0.01 1.49 -13.19
C PRO A 43 0.78 2.64 -13.84
N GLU A 44 0.21 3.84 -13.93
CA GLU A 44 0.83 5.05 -14.49
C GLU A 44 1.32 6.03 -13.40
N ASP A 45 1.04 5.76 -12.12
CA ASP A 45 1.45 6.63 -11.02
C ASP A 45 2.87 6.26 -10.55
N SER A 46 3.83 7.13 -10.85
CA SER A 46 5.23 6.93 -10.47
C SER A 46 5.48 6.92 -8.96
N MET A 47 4.63 7.58 -8.16
CA MET A 47 4.76 7.58 -6.70
C MET A 47 4.48 6.19 -6.12
N VAL A 48 3.56 5.44 -6.72
CA VAL A 48 3.24 4.08 -6.27
C VAL A 48 4.43 3.14 -6.47
N TYR A 49 5.15 3.25 -7.58
CA TYR A 49 6.37 2.45 -7.81
C TYR A 49 7.54 2.89 -6.93
N TYR A 50 7.66 4.19 -6.63
CA TYR A 50 8.62 4.66 -5.64
C TYR A 50 8.35 4.03 -4.26
N ASN A 51 7.10 4.08 -3.80
CA ASN A 51 6.71 3.46 -2.53
C ASN A 51 6.91 1.95 -2.54
N LEU A 52 6.55 1.26 -3.62
CA LEU A 52 6.77 -0.19 -3.76
C LEU A 52 8.27 -0.55 -3.67
N ALA A 53 9.15 0.23 -4.29
CA ALA A 53 10.60 0.04 -4.18
C ALA A 53 11.10 0.26 -2.74
N CYS A 54 10.57 1.27 -2.03
CA CYS A 54 10.85 1.48 -0.62
C CYS A 54 10.37 0.29 0.23
N SER A 55 9.16 -0.21 -0.02
CA SER A 55 8.61 -1.36 0.70
C SER A 55 9.44 -2.62 0.51
N TYR A 56 9.90 -2.93 -0.71
CA TYR A 56 10.86 -4.04 -0.93
C TYR A 56 12.21 -3.85 -0.24
N SER A 57 12.59 -2.62 0.09
CA SER A 57 13.84 -2.36 0.83
C SER A 57 13.68 -2.53 2.34
N LEU A 58 12.44 -2.50 2.85
CA LEU A 58 12.10 -2.62 4.28
C LEU A 58 11.72 -4.06 4.70
N THR A 59 11.47 -4.95 3.72
CA THR A 59 11.07 -6.35 3.91
C THR A 59 12.15 -7.32 3.47
#